data_AF-A0A9N7QZR8-F1
#
_entry.id   AF-A0A9N7QZR8-F1
#
_cell.length_a   1.000
_cell.length_b   1.000
_cell.length_c   1.000
_cell.angle_alpha   90.00
_cell.angle_beta   90.00
_cell.angle_gamma   90.00
#
_symmetry.space_group_name_H-M   'P 1'
#
loop_
_entity.id
_entity.type
_entity.pdbx_description
1 polymer ?
#
loop_
_entity_poly.entity_id
_entity_poly.type
_entity_poly.pdbx_seq_one_letter_code
_entity_poly.pdbx_strand_id
1 'polypeptide(L)'
;MRENQTRLFRASEIPTNTSGSSAGSGSGDFHQYRQMRRKEQDRLMRMDADFQKRKEVAEFNQRREERLKAAEERTAKKRLKRQKKKQKKRAKTGKSDAAGEQDHQKEQQSSDEDGDMDNVET
;
A
#
# COMPACT_ATOMS: atom_id res chain seq x y z
N MET A 1 -22.89 -4.37 10.10
CA MET A 1 -21.98 -4.51 11.27
C MET A 1 -21.86 -3.13 11.90
N ARG A 2 -22.43 -2.89 13.09
CA ARG A 2 -22.30 -1.59 13.75
C ARG A 2 -20.94 -1.55 14.44
N GLU A 3 -20.07 -0.65 14.00
CA GLU A 3 -18.81 -0.36 14.67
C GLU A 3 -19.13 0.11 16.09
N ASN A 4 -18.71 -0.69 17.07
CA ASN A 4 -18.79 -0.32 18.48
C ASN A 4 -17.74 0.77 18.73
N GLN A 5 -18.08 2.01 18.37
CA GLN A 5 -17.32 3.18 18.76
C GLN A 5 -17.34 3.23 20.28
N THR A 6 -16.23 2.85 20.90
CA THR A 6 -16.02 3.09 22.31
C THR A 6 -16.05 4.60 22.49
N ARG A 7 -17.16 5.13 23.04
CA ARG A 7 -17.21 6.54 23.44
C ARG A 7 -15.99 6.78 24.30
N LEU A 8 -15.07 7.60 23.81
CA LEU A 8 -13.99 8.16 24.61
C LEU A 8 -14.68 8.87 25.77
N PHE A 9 -14.73 8.21 26.93
CA PHE A 9 -15.13 8.84 28.17
C PHE A 9 -14.09 9.95 28.39
N ARG A 10 -14.44 11.18 28.00
CA ARG A 10 -13.63 12.37 28.30
C ARG A 10 -13.49 12.37 29.81
N ALA A 11 -12.27 12.08 30.29
CA ALA A 11 -11.99 12.11 31.71
C ALA A 11 -12.39 13.49 32.22
N SER A 12 -13.16 13.54 33.31
CA SER A 12 -13.50 14.79 33.97
C SER A 12 -12.20 15.52 34.32
N GLU A 13 -12.02 16.71 33.77
CA GLU A 13 -10.76 17.48 33.87
C GLU A 13 -10.44 17.93 35.28
N ILE A 14 -11.43 17.94 36.18
CA ILE A 14 -11.28 18.35 37.57
C ILE A 14 -11.51 17.14 38.48
N PRO A 15 -10.46 16.60 39.12
CA PRO A 15 -10.63 15.57 40.15
C PRO A 15 -11.34 16.16 41.36
N THR A 16 -12.49 15.60 41.72
CA THR A 16 -13.38 16.13 42.77
C THR A 16 -12.89 15.83 44.20
N ASN A 17 -11.85 15.02 44.37
CA ASN A 17 -11.43 14.51 45.68
C ASN A 17 -9.90 14.48 45.78
N THR A 18 -9.27 15.66 45.74
CA THR A 18 -7.81 15.81 45.82
C THR A 18 -7.44 16.31 47.21
N SER A 19 -6.74 15.48 47.99
CA SER A 19 -6.12 15.89 49.25
C SER A 19 -4.95 16.84 48.98
N GLY A 20 -4.63 17.70 49.95
CA GLY A 20 -3.57 18.71 49.81
C GLY A 20 -2.20 18.09 49.54
N SER A 21 -1.33 18.81 48.83
CA SER A 21 -0.02 18.30 48.36
C SER A 21 0.96 17.86 49.47
N SER A 22 0.72 18.25 50.72
CA SER A 22 1.51 17.87 51.90
C SER A 22 0.80 16.84 52.80
N ALA A 23 -0.39 16.38 52.42
CA ALA A 23 -1.09 15.33 53.18
C ALA A 23 -0.36 14.00 53.03
N GLY A 24 -0.29 13.23 54.12
CA GLY A 24 0.28 11.87 54.08
C GLY A 24 -0.59 10.90 53.27
N SER A 25 0.01 9.76 52.88
CA SER A 25 -0.68 8.72 52.12
C SER A 25 -1.82 8.10 52.93
N GLY A 26 -3.05 8.21 52.41
CA GLY A 26 -4.26 7.63 52.98
C GLY A 26 -4.48 6.18 52.55
N SER A 27 -5.32 5.44 53.29
CA SER A 27 -5.65 4.05 52.98
C SER A 27 -6.33 3.84 51.61
N GLY A 28 -6.91 4.90 51.04
CA GLY A 28 -7.54 4.89 49.71
C GLY A 28 -6.58 5.15 48.54
N ASP A 29 -5.38 5.68 48.79
CA ASP A 29 -4.47 6.16 47.75
C ASP A 29 -3.92 5.01 46.90
N PHE A 30 -3.69 3.86 47.55
CA PHE A 30 -3.28 2.64 46.85
C PHE A 30 -4.29 2.21 45.78
N HIS A 31 -5.59 2.24 46.11
CA HIS A 31 -6.62 1.85 45.15
C HIS A 31 -6.77 2.87 44.03
N GLN A 32 -6.62 4.17 44.31
CA GLN A 32 -6.61 5.20 43.27
C GLN A 32 -5.44 5.00 42.30
N TYR A 33 -4.23 4.81 42.80
CA TYR A 33 -3.06 4.49 41.97
C TYR A 33 -3.29 3.24 41.12
N ARG A 34 -3.83 2.16 41.71
CA ARG A 34 -4.12 0.92 40.99
C ARG A 34 -5.08 1.14 39.82
N GLN A 35 -6.15 1.91 40.02
CA GLN A 35 -7.12 2.20 38.95
C GLN A 35 -6.53 3.13 37.89
N MET A 36 -5.77 4.16 38.28
CA MET A 36 -5.10 5.06 37.34
C MET A 36 -4.07 4.31 36.49
N ARG A 37 -3.27 3.45 37.10
CA ARG A 37 -2.27 2.63 36.39
C ARG A 37 -2.91 1.70 35.38
N ARG A 38 -4.02 1.04 35.73
CA ARG A 38 -4.78 0.20 34.80
C ARG A 38 -5.31 1.00 33.61
N LYS A 39 -5.94 2.15 33.88
CA LYS A 39 -6.44 3.05 32.83
C LYS A 39 -5.32 3.49 31.88
N GLU A 40 -4.15 3.83 32.41
CA GLU A 40 -3.01 4.26 31.59
C GLU A 40 -2.42 3.09 30.79
N GLN A 41 -2.28 1.90 31.38
CA GLN A 41 -1.84 0.70 30.67
C GLN A 41 -2.80 0.34 29.52
N ASP A 42 -4.11 0.37 29.78
CA ASP A 42 -5.12 0.12 28.75
C ASP A 42 -5.05 1.16 27.62
N ARG A 43 -4.80 2.42 27.96
CA ARG A 43 -4.62 3.51 26.99
C ARG A 43 -3.39 3.26 26.11
N LEU A 44 -2.24 2.94 26.71
CA LEU A 44 -1.00 2.65 25.98
C LEU A 44 -1.18 1.43 25.06
N MET A 45 -1.74 0.34 25.58
CA MET A 45 -1.99 -0.86 24.78
C MET A 45 -2.91 -0.61 23.58
N ARG A 46 -3.94 0.24 23.72
CA ARG A 46 -4.81 0.62 22.58
C ARG A 46 -4.06 1.43 21.54
N MET A 47 -3.26 2.40 21.98
CA MET A 47 -2.46 3.23 21.08
C MET A 47 -1.45 2.39 20.29
N ASP A 48 -0.77 1.45 20.95
CA ASP A 48 0.18 0.54 20.31
C ASP A 48 -0.50 -0.39 19.31
N ALA A 49 -1.65 -0.97 19.67
CA ALA A 49 -2.42 -1.82 18.77
C ALA A 49 -2.91 -1.07 17.52
N ASP A 50 -3.36 0.17 17.67
CA ASP A 50 -3.78 1.01 16.55
C ASP A 50 -2.59 1.42 15.66
N PHE A 51 -1.43 1.68 16.26
CA PHE A 51 -0.20 1.97 15.52
C PHE A 51 0.24 0.77 14.67
N GLN A 52 0.27 -0.43 15.26
CA GLN A 52 0.64 -1.66 14.55
C GLN A 52 -0.30 -1.92 13.36
N LYS A 53 -1.62 -1.84 13.57
CA LYS A 53 -2.60 -1.99 12.49
C LYS A 53 -2.38 -0.99 11.35
N ARG A 54 -2.15 0.29 11.66
CA ARG A 54 -1.89 1.33 10.65
C ARG A 54 -0.62 1.04 9.86
N LYS A 55 0.44 0.60 10.56
CA LYS A 55 1.71 0.23 9.94
C LYS A 55 1.54 -0.94 8.97
N GLU A 56 0.88 -2.01 9.40
CA GLU A 56 0.63 -3.20 8.57
C GLU A 56 -0.19 -2.86 7.32
N VAL A 57 -1.25 -2.04 7.47
CA VAL A 57 -2.07 -1.59 6.34
C VAL A 57 -1.27 -0.73 5.36
N ALA A 58 -0.44 0.19 5.87
CA ALA A 58 0.41 1.03 5.04
C ALA A 58 1.43 0.20 4.24
N GLU A 59 2.12 -0.74 4.90
CA GLU A 59 3.07 -1.64 4.25
C GLU A 59 2.40 -2.53 3.20
N PHE A 60 1.21 -3.06 3.49
CA PHE A 60 0.45 -3.86 2.54
C PHE A 60 0.05 -3.05 1.29
N ASN A 61 -0.43 -1.82 1.48
CA ASN A 61 -0.82 -0.94 0.39
C ASN A 61 0.38 -0.55 -0.48
N GLN A 62 1.52 -0.21 0.14
CA GLN A 62 2.76 0.08 -0.58
C GLN A 62 3.20 -1.12 -1.44
N ARG A 63 3.26 -2.32 -0.87
CA ARG A 63 3.60 -3.55 -1.62
C ARG A 63 2.61 -3.88 -2.73
N ARG A 64 1.34 -3.51 -2.58
CA ARG A 64 0.31 -3.69 -3.61
C ARG A 64 0.50 -2.70 -4.76
N GLU A 65 0.72 -1.43 -4.44
CA GLU A 65 0.95 -0.36 -5.42
C GLU A 65 2.23 -0.61 -6.22
N GLU A 66 3.31 -1.05 -5.59
CA GLU A 66 4.56 -1.41 -6.28
C GLU A 66 4.35 -2.54 -7.30
N ARG A 67 3.64 -3.59 -6.92
CA ARG A 67 3.31 -4.70 -7.83
C ARG A 67 2.44 -4.25 -9.00
N LEU A 68 1.45 -3.39 -8.75
CA LEU A 68 0.60 -2.83 -9.79
C LEU A 68 1.40 -1.93 -10.75
N LYS A 69 2.25 -1.03 -10.21
CA LYS A 69 3.14 -0.17 -11.00
C LYS A 69 4.08 -0.99 -11.87
N ALA A 70 4.72 -2.03 -11.32
CA ALA A 70 5.59 -2.91 -12.08
C ALA A 70 4.85 -3.64 -13.23
N ALA A 71 3.62 -4.11 -12.99
CA ALA A 71 2.79 -4.73 -14.02
C ALA A 71 2.35 -3.70 -15.10
N GLU A 72 1.98 -2.50 -14.70
CA GLU A 72 1.64 -1.39 -15.59
C GLU A 72 2.83 -0.98 -16.47
N GLU A 73 4.04 -0.89 -15.90
CA GLU A 73 5.26 -0.60 -16.66
C GLU A 73 5.57 -1.69 -17.68
N ARG A 74 5.47 -2.98 -17.29
CA ARG A 74 5.67 -4.12 -18.20
C ARG A 74 4.65 -4.08 -19.33
N THR A 75 3.38 -3.83 -19.03
CA THR A 75 2.30 -3.78 -20.04
C THR A 75 2.41 -2.52 -20.92
N ALA A 76 2.80 -1.37 -20.38
CA ALA A 76 3.04 -0.13 -21.13
C ALA A 76 4.20 -0.29 -22.12
N LYS A 77 5.33 -0.85 -21.69
CA LYS A 77 6.47 -1.17 -22.58
C LYS A 77 6.04 -2.09 -23.73
N LYS A 78 5.32 -3.18 -23.43
CA LYS A 78 4.79 -4.11 -24.46
C LYS A 78 3.78 -3.41 -25.39
N ARG A 79 2.89 -2.56 -24.85
CA ARG A 79 1.91 -1.78 -25.64
C ARG A 79 2.60 -0.78 -26.57
N LEU A 80 3.61 -0.07 -26.11
CA LEU A 80 4.40 0.86 -26.93
C LEU A 80 5.13 0.13 -28.07
N LYS A 81 5.75 -1.02 -27.80
CA LYS A 81 6.36 -1.86 -28.86
C LYS A 81 5.33 -2.27 -29.93
N ARG A 82 4.13 -2.72 -29.51
CA ARG A 82 3.02 -3.08 -30.43
C ARG A 82 2.52 -1.88 -31.24
N GLN A 83 2.36 -0.71 -30.62
CA GLN A 83 1.93 0.51 -31.31
C GLN A 83 2.96 0.95 -32.37
N LYS A 84 4.26 0.94 -32.04
CA LYS A 84 5.33 1.23 -33.01
C LYS A 84 5.31 0.27 -34.19
N LYS A 85 5.13 -1.04 -33.95
CA LYS A 85 5.01 -2.06 -35.02
C LYS A 85 3.75 -1.82 -35.88
N LYS A 86 2.61 -1.47 -35.27
CA LYS A 86 1.37 -1.12 -35.98
C LYS A 86 1.54 0.13 -36.85
N GLN A 87 2.17 1.17 -36.34
CA GLN A 87 2.45 2.40 -37.10
C GLN A 87 3.36 2.13 -38.29
N LYS A 88 4.47 1.37 -38.10
CA LYS A 88 5.35 0.96 -39.21
C LYS A 88 4.61 0.15 -40.28
N LYS A 89 3.74 -0.79 -39.90
CA LYS A 89 2.91 -1.55 -40.84
C LYS A 89 1.95 -0.65 -41.62
N ARG A 90 1.22 0.25 -40.94
CA ARG A 90 0.31 1.20 -41.60
C ARG A 90 1.04 2.13 -42.57
N ALA A 91 2.24 2.58 -42.22
CA ALA A 91 3.07 3.40 -43.10
C ALA A 91 3.59 2.63 -44.33
N LYS A 92 3.82 1.31 -44.21
CA LYS A 92 4.21 0.46 -45.35
C LYS A 92 3.03 0.16 -46.27
N THR A 93 1.86 -0.19 -45.72
CA THR A 93 0.66 -0.47 -46.52
C THR A 93 0.06 0.78 -47.16
N GLY A 94 0.10 1.94 -46.48
CA GLY A 94 -0.35 3.21 -47.08
C GLY A 94 0.59 3.76 -48.16
N LYS A 95 1.81 3.23 -48.29
CA LYS A 95 2.74 3.53 -49.40
C LYS A 95 2.60 2.56 -50.58
N SER A 96 2.08 1.35 -50.36
CA SER A 96 1.88 0.36 -51.42
C SER A 96 0.59 0.54 -52.22
N ASP A 97 -0.37 1.35 -51.76
CA ASP A 97 -1.54 1.74 -52.59
C ASP A 97 -1.20 2.83 -53.62
N ALA A 98 0.04 3.37 -53.62
CA ALA A 98 0.50 4.39 -54.56
C ALA A 98 1.64 3.93 -55.50
N ALA A 99 2.16 2.70 -55.37
CA ALA A 99 3.21 2.18 -56.24
C ALA A 99 2.98 0.68 -56.47
N GLY A 100 2.61 0.35 -57.70
CA GLY A 100 2.24 -0.99 -58.14
C GLY A 100 3.31 -2.05 -57.94
N GLU A 101 2.83 -3.27 -57.71
CA GLU A 101 3.25 -4.52 -58.34
C GLU A 101 4.71 -4.59 -58.82
N GLN A 102 5.61 -5.06 -57.95
CA GLN A 102 6.82 -5.84 -58.30
C GLN A 102 7.53 -6.40 -57.05
N ASP A 103 7.45 -7.74 -56.94
CA ASP A 103 8.50 -8.72 -56.62
C ASP A 103 9.50 -8.57 -55.44
N HIS A 104 9.85 -9.76 -54.96
CA HIS A 104 11.05 -10.19 -54.24
C HIS A 104 11.15 -10.03 -52.71
N GLN A 105 10.93 -11.19 -52.07
CA GLN A 105 11.89 -11.87 -51.19
C GLN A 105 12.91 -10.98 -50.47
N LYS A 106 12.70 -10.77 -49.17
CA LYS A 106 13.79 -10.54 -48.22
C LYS A 106 13.38 -10.99 -46.83
N GLU A 107 13.73 -12.24 -46.53
CA GLU A 107 14.50 -12.60 -45.33
C GLU A 107 14.56 -11.50 -44.27
N GLN A 108 13.77 -11.64 -43.20
CA GLN A 108 14.14 -11.13 -41.89
C GLN A 108 13.71 -12.15 -40.83
N GLN A 109 14.62 -13.08 -40.57
CA GLN A 109 14.83 -13.64 -39.24
C GLN A 109 14.77 -12.51 -38.21
N SER A 110 13.69 -12.46 -37.42
CA SER A 110 13.73 -11.87 -36.08
C SER A 110 13.30 -12.97 -35.13
N SER A 111 14.24 -13.88 -34.87
CA SER A 111 14.24 -14.69 -33.67
C SER A 111 14.42 -13.74 -32.49
N ASP A 112 13.31 -13.18 -31.99
CA ASP A 112 13.25 -12.61 -30.65
C ASP A 112 13.14 -13.79 -29.67
N GLU A 113 14.22 -14.58 -29.58
CA GLU A 113 14.52 -15.42 -28.43
C GLU A 113 15.10 -14.51 -27.34
N ASP A 114 14.23 -13.87 -26.56
CA ASP A 114 14.58 -13.41 -25.23
C ASP A 114 13.79 -14.28 -24.25
N GLY A 115 14.46 -15.33 -23.76
CA GLY A 115 13.98 -16.18 -22.69
C GLY A 115 13.77 -15.35 -21.42
N ASP A 116 12.51 -15.04 -21.13
CA ASP A 116 12.04 -14.61 -19.81
C ASP A 116 12.09 -15.85 -18.91
N MET A 117 13.30 -16.23 -18.45
CA MET A 117 13.44 -17.18 -17.36
C MET A 117 12.91 -16.50 -16.10
N ASP A 118 11.63 -16.73 -15.84
CA ASP A 118 10.99 -16.49 -14.55
C ASP A 118 11.75 -17.28 -13.48
N ASN A 119 12.77 -16.68 -12.86
CA ASN A 119 13.27 -17.14 -11.57
C ASN A 119 12.25 -16.73 -10.49
N VAL A 120 11.17 -17.50 -10.42
CA VAL A 120 10.26 -17.52 -9.27
C VAL A 120 10.86 -18.52 -8.30
N GLU A 121 11.76 -18.04 -7.45
CA GLU A 121 12.22 -18.81 -6.29
C GLU A 121 11.06 -18.82 -5.27
N THR A 122 10.53 -20.04 -5.05
CA THR A 122 9.50 -20.39 -4.06
C THR A 122 9.95 -20.16 -2.63
#